data_AF-A0A8J2NSI7-F1
#
_entry.id   AF-A0A8J2NSI7-F1
#
_cell.length_a   1.000
_cell.length_b   1.000
_cell.length_c   1.000
_cell.angle_alpha   90.00
_cell.angle_beta   90.00
_cell.angle_gamma   90.00
#
_symmetry.space_group_name_H-M   'P 1'
#
loop_
_entity.id
_entity.type
_entity.pdbx_description
1 polymer ?
#
loop_
_entity_poly.entity_id
_entity_poly.type
_entity_poly.pdbx_seq_one_letter_code
_entity_poly.pdbx_strand_id
1 'polypeptide(L)'
;MFYNTFPPFRGKRYVHAASNATVKKNKQSVNQQEMIVSSDITISWPCAPSDAVQVFKGQLTTWEREEIQKYSQIWYIGQELPPGKKINGDPGNPLMNFGFDDENGNYHK
;
A
#
# COMPACT_ATOMS: atom_id res chain seq x y z
N MET A 1 25.73 4.86 46.10
CA MET A 1 25.32 5.79 45.03
C MET A 1 23.82 5.62 44.81
N PHE A 2 23.01 6.63 45.15
CA PHE A 2 21.58 6.70 44.82
C PHE A 2 21.31 8.11 44.28
N TYR A 3 20.84 8.24 43.03
CA TYR A 3 20.54 9.54 42.44
C TYR A 3 19.04 9.85 42.52
N ASN A 4 18.73 10.71 43.49
CA ASN A 4 17.80 11.84 43.54
C ASN A 4 16.44 11.82 42.82
N THR A 5 15.42 11.98 43.68
CA THR A 5 14.04 12.42 43.41
C THR A 5 13.94 13.96 43.28
N PHE A 6 12.97 14.40 42.47
CA PHE A 6 12.56 15.77 42.05
C PHE A 6 12.39 16.84 43.14
N PRO A 7 12.29 18.13 42.72
CA PRO A 7 11.02 18.83 42.99
C PRO A 7 10.41 19.61 41.79
N PRO A 8 9.09 19.90 41.83
CA PRO A 8 8.35 20.66 40.83
C PRO A 8 8.34 22.17 41.14
N PHE A 9 8.44 23.04 40.12
CA PHE A 9 8.23 24.48 40.32
C PHE A 9 6.99 25.02 39.59
N ARG A 10 6.12 25.56 40.44
CA ARG A 10 4.88 26.32 40.20
C ARG A 10 5.11 27.62 39.41
N GLY A 11 4.30 27.81 38.38
CA GLY A 11 3.44 28.98 38.11
C GLY A 11 4.03 30.39 38.05
N LYS A 12 3.74 31.09 36.94
CA LYS A 12 3.33 32.50 36.94
C LYS A 12 2.41 32.78 35.75
N ARG A 13 1.20 33.26 36.09
CA ARG A 13 0.15 33.74 35.19
C ARG A 13 0.59 35.11 34.65
N TYR A 14 0.51 35.31 33.34
CA TYR A 14 0.39 36.64 32.75
C TYR A 14 -0.93 36.69 31.98
N VAL A 15 -1.80 37.59 32.40
CA VAL A 15 -2.97 38.06 31.67
C VAL A 15 -2.57 39.38 31.03
N HIS A 16 -2.65 39.48 29.71
CA HIS A 16 -2.71 40.76 29.00
C HIS A 16 -3.81 40.70 27.95
N ALA A 17 -4.56 41.80 27.90
CA ALA A 17 -5.87 41.93 27.31
C ALA A 17 -5.85 42.28 25.81
N ALA A 18 -6.98 41.93 25.18
CA ALA A 18 -7.66 42.59 24.07
C ALA A 18 -6.89 42.97 22.78
N SER A 19 -7.33 42.40 21.66
CA SER A 19 -7.92 43.17 20.55
C SER A 19 -8.55 42.23 19.51
N ASN A 20 -9.82 42.49 19.16
CA ASN A 20 -10.54 41.81 18.09
C ASN A 20 -9.88 42.07 16.73
N ALA A 21 -9.51 41.01 16.02
CA ALA A 21 -9.18 41.07 14.61
C ALA A 21 -10.03 40.04 13.84
N THR A 22 -11.00 40.57 13.11
CA THR A 22 -11.89 39.86 12.20
C THR A 22 -11.08 39.23 11.07
N VAL A 23 -10.84 37.91 11.12
CA VAL A 23 -10.32 37.17 9.97
C VAL A 23 -11.47 36.47 9.25
N LYS A 24 -11.71 36.96 8.04
CA LYS A 24 -12.71 36.47 7.09
C LYS A 24 -12.36 35.05 6.64
N LYS A 25 -13.41 34.25 6.47
CA LYS A 25 -13.55 32.92 5.85
C LYS A 25 -12.41 32.54 4.89
N ASN A 26 -11.91 31.31 5.00
CA ASN A 26 -11.79 30.49 3.80
C ASN A 26 -12.09 29.02 4.11
N LYS A 27 -13.17 28.53 3.51
CA LYS A 27 -13.53 27.12 3.47
C LYS A 27 -12.53 26.45 2.53
N GLN A 28 -11.49 25.84 3.06
CA GLN A 28 -10.79 24.82 2.29
C GLN A 28 -11.65 23.56 2.37
N SER A 29 -12.50 23.41 1.36
CA SER A 29 -13.12 22.13 1.03
C SER A 29 -12.01 21.10 0.93
N VAL A 30 -11.95 20.19 1.93
CA VAL A 30 -11.20 18.96 1.78
C VAL A 30 -11.88 18.23 0.63
N ASN A 31 -11.23 18.24 -0.53
CA ASN A 31 -11.66 17.50 -1.69
C ASN A 31 -11.40 16.02 -1.41
N GLN A 32 -12.26 15.41 -0.61
CA GLN A 32 -12.37 13.97 -0.50
C GLN A 32 -13.03 13.52 -1.81
N GLN A 33 -12.20 13.21 -2.80
CA GLN A 33 -12.66 12.41 -3.93
C GLN A 33 -12.95 11.02 -3.34
N GLU A 34 -14.20 10.81 -2.93
CA GLU A 34 -14.75 9.47 -2.72
C GLU A 34 -14.59 8.74 -4.05
N MET A 35 -13.57 7.90 -4.15
CA MET A 35 -13.48 6.95 -5.25
C MET A 35 -14.66 6.01 -5.07
N ILE A 36 -15.70 6.24 -5.88
CA ILE A 36 -16.79 5.30 -6.08
C ILE A 36 -16.11 3.98 -6.43
N VAL A 37 -16.09 3.04 -5.48
CA VAL A 37 -15.71 1.66 -5.76
C VAL A 37 -16.88 1.08 -6.54
N SER A 38 -16.96 1.47 -7.81
CA SER A 38 -17.86 0.84 -8.76
C SER A 38 -17.45 -0.62 -8.82
N SER A 39 -18.42 -1.49 -8.55
CA SER A 39 -18.28 -2.96 -8.55
C SER A 39 -17.77 -3.54 -9.87
N ASP A 40 -17.64 -2.72 -10.92
CA ASP A 40 -17.21 -3.11 -12.25
C ASP A 40 -16.05 -2.23 -12.72
N ILE A 41 -14.90 -2.32 -12.04
CA ILE A 41 -13.66 -1.75 -12.61
C ILE A 41 -13.23 -2.65 -13.77
N THR A 42 -13.55 -2.25 -15.00
CA THR A 42 -13.11 -2.92 -16.21
C THR A 42 -11.73 -2.37 -16.61
N ILE A 43 -10.74 -3.24 -16.77
CA ILE A 43 -9.39 -2.85 -17.20
C ILE A 43 -9.30 -2.90 -18.72
N SER A 44 -8.61 -1.92 -19.32
CA SER A 44 -8.28 -1.90 -20.74
C SER A 44 -6.82 -2.32 -20.93
N TRP A 45 -6.56 -3.27 -21.83
CA TRP A 45 -5.22 -3.78 -22.11
C TRP A 45 -4.62 -3.10 -23.35
N PRO A 46 -3.29 -2.83 -23.36
CA PRO A 46 -2.38 -2.95 -22.23
C PRO A 46 -2.63 -1.88 -21.16
N CYS A 47 -2.41 -2.22 -19.90
CA CYS A 47 -2.58 -1.28 -18.78
C CYS A 47 -1.25 -1.01 -18.06
N ALA A 48 -1.25 0.00 -17.20
CA ALA A 48 -0.15 0.25 -16.27
C ALA A 48 -0.11 -0.80 -15.14
N PRO A 49 1.07 -1.11 -14.56
CA PRO A 49 1.18 -2.04 -13.44
C PRO A 49 0.37 -1.64 -12.21
N SER A 50 0.29 -0.34 -11.91
CA SER A 50 -0.50 0.21 -10.80
C SER A 50 -1.97 -0.17 -10.93
N ASP A 51 -2.51 -0.04 -12.15
CA ASP A 51 -3.91 -0.27 -12.46
C ASP A 51 -4.22 -1.76 -12.35
N ALA A 52 -3.34 -2.61 -12.89
CA ALA A 52 -3.45 -4.07 -12.75
C ALA A 52 -3.46 -4.50 -11.27
N VAL A 53 -2.56 -3.96 -10.45
CA VAL A 53 -2.52 -4.30 -9.02
C VAL A 53 -3.76 -3.82 -8.29
N GLN A 54 -4.31 -2.65 -8.63
CA GLN A 54 -5.51 -2.12 -7.99
C GLN A 54 -6.74 -2.97 -8.31
N VAL A 55 -6.91 -3.37 -9.57
CA VAL A 55 -8.06 -4.17 -10.04
C VAL A 55 -7.95 -5.63 -9.58
N PHE A 56 -6.76 -6.23 -9.68
CA PHE A 56 -6.57 -7.66 -9.47
C PHE A 56 -5.88 -8.02 -8.16
N LYS A 57 -5.84 -7.11 -7.17
CA LYS A 57 -5.14 -7.29 -5.89
C LYS A 57 -5.42 -8.63 -5.21
N GLY A 58 -6.67 -9.10 -5.26
CA GLY A 58 -7.10 -10.35 -4.64
C GLY A 58 -6.78 -11.61 -5.45
N GLN A 59 -6.41 -11.47 -6.72
CA GLN A 59 -6.03 -12.58 -7.62
C GLN A 59 -4.52 -12.72 -7.81
N LEU A 60 -3.76 -11.68 -7.46
CA LEU A 60 -2.30 -11.66 -7.57
C LEU A 60 -1.64 -12.14 -6.27
N THR A 61 -0.63 -13.00 -6.40
CA THR A 61 0.24 -13.38 -5.27
C THR A 61 1.07 -12.18 -4.80
N THR A 62 1.68 -12.27 -3.61
CA THR A 62 2.57 -11.21 -3.14
C THR A 62 3.74 -10.99 -4.08
N TRP A 63 4.30 -12.09 -4.59
CA TRP A 63 5.36 -12.07 -5.59
C TRP A 63 4.94 -11.38 -6.88
N GLU A 64 3.76 -11.71 -7.42
CA GLU A 64 3.25 -11.09 -8.65
C GLU A 64 3.05 -9.57 -8.48
N ARG A 65 2.57 -9.10 -7.31
CA ARG A 65 2.37 -7.66 -7.07
C ARG A 65 3.67 -6.85 -7.04
N GLU A 66 4.77 -7.47 -6.63
CA GLU A 66 6.10 -6.86 -6.64
C GLU A 66 6.73 -6.94 -8.02
N GLU A 67 6.64 -8.10 -8.66
CA GLU A 67 7.25 -8.34 -9.97
C GLU A 67 6.58 -7.55 -11.10
N ILE A 68 5.26 -7.36 -11.04
CA ILE A 68 4.51 -6.62 -12.07
C ILE A 68 5.02 -5.18 -12.25
N GLN A 69 5.60 -4.57 -11.22
CA GLN A 69 6.17 -3.21 -11.28
C GLN A 69 7.40 -3.12 -12.18
N LYS A 70 8.05 -4.26 -12.49
CA LYS A 70 9.21 -4.31 -13.39
C LYS A 70 8.82 -4.20 -14.87
N TYR A 71 7.53 -4.37 -15.20
CA TYR A 71 7.03 -4.30 -16.57
C TYR A 71 6.41 -2.94 -16.83
N SER A 72 6.71 -2.31 -17.97
CA SER A 72 6.13 -0.99 -18.31
C SER A 72 4.67 -1.07 -18.75
N GLN A 73 4.26 -2.22 -19.29
CA GLN A 73 2.93 -2.47 -19.82
C GLN A 73 2.54 -3.91 -19.49
N ILE A 74 1.33 -4.07 -18.97
CA ILE A 74 0.76 -5.38 -18.69
C ILE A 74 -0.27 -5.69 -19.78
N TRP A 75 -0.24 -6.90 -20.31
CA TRP A 75 -1.18 -7.37 -21.35
C TRP A 75 -2.10 -8.47 -20.84
N TYR A 76 -1.66 -9.20 -19.82
CA TYR A 76 -2.34 -10.35 -19.26
C TYR A 76 -1.80 -10.65 -17.85
N ILE A 77 -2.64 -11.22 -16.99
CA ILE A 77 -2.32 -11.48 -15.56
C ILE A 77 -2.70 -12.90 -15.08
N GLY A 78 -3.11 -13.80 -15.98
CA GLY A 78 -3.44 -15.18 -15.61
C GLY A 78 -4.73 -15.34 -14.82
N GLN A 79 -5.73 -14.48 -15.05
CA GLN A 79 -7.02 -14.46 -14.33
C GLN A 79 -7.90 -15.71 -14.52
N GLU A 80 -7.52 -16.63 -15.42
CA GLU A 80 -8.21 -17.91 -15.60
C GLU A 80 -7.97 -18.87 -14.42
N LEU A 81 -6.81 -18.75 -13.77
CA LEU A 81 -6.50 -19.54 -12.58
C LEU A 81 -7.01 -18.82 -11.33
N PRO A 82 -7.70 -19.53 -10.42
CA PRO A 82 -8.03 -18.96 -9.12
C PRO A 82 -6.75 -18.70 -8.32
N PRO A 83 -6.73 -17.70 -7.40
CA PRO A 83 -5.53 -17.31 -6.68
C PRO A 83 -4.81 -18.45 -5.93
N GLY A 84 -5.54 -19.46 -5.45
CA GLY A 84 -4.97 -20.64 -4.78
C GLY A 84 -4.35 -21.70 -5.70
N LYS A 85 -4.40 -21.50 -7.02
CA LYS A 85 -3.74 -22.36 -8.01
C LYS A 85 -2.48 -21.75 -8.59
N LYS A 86 -2.20 -20.48 -8.30
CA LYS A 86 -0.92 -19.84 -8.58
C LYS A 86 0.09 -20.24 -7.51
N ILE A 87 1.35 -20.43 -7.90
CA ILE A 87 2.44 -20.68 -6.96
C ILE A 87 2.70 -19.39 -6.19
N ASN A 88 2.65 -19.47 -4.86
CA ASN A 88 3.04 -18.37 -4.00
C ASN A 88 4.51 -18.60 -3.62
N GLY A 89 5.40 -17.77 -4.15
CA GLY A 89 6.83 -17.94 -3.95
C GLY A 89 7.20 -18.00 -2.46
N ASP A 90 8.09 -18.93 -2.11
CA ASP A 90 8.57 -19.20 -0.76
C ASP A 90 9.99 -18.62 -0.58
N PRO A 91 10.14 -17.53 0.21
CA PRO A 91 11.44 -16.97 0.58
C PRO A 91 12.38 -17.98 1.27
N GLY A 92 11.85 -19.03 1.88
CA GLY A 92 12.60 -20.10 2.52
C GLY A 92 13.29 -21.06 1.55
N ASN A 93 12.93 -21.05 0.27
CA ASN A 93 13.48 -21.95 -0.74
C ASN A 93 14.15 -21.22 -1.92
N PRO A 94 15.19 -20.40 -1.69
CA PRO A 94 15.84 -19.63 -2.76
C PRO A 94 16.57 -20.51 -3.79
N LEU A 95 16.99 -21.74 -3.40
CA LEU A 95 17.70 -22.66 -4.28
C LEU A 95 16.81 -23.23 -5.40
N MET A 96 15.49 -23.31 -5.16
CA MET A 96 14.52 -23.81 -6.13
C MET A 96 13.70 -22.66 -6.74
N ASN A 97 14.36 -21.54 -7.01
CA ASN A 97 13.73 -20.32 -7.52
C ASN A 97 12.49 -19.94 -6.67
N PHE A 98 12.65 -19.87 -5.35
CA PHE A 98 11.56 -19.56 -4.43
C PHE A 98 10.35 -20.50 -4.55
N GLY A 99 10.56 -21.78 -4.92
CA GLY A 99 9.50 -22.77 -5.10
C GLY A 99 8.80 -22.73 -6.45
N PHE A 100 9.25 -21.89 -7.38
CA PHE A 100 8.74 -21.87 -8.75
C PHE A 100 9.30 -23.03 -9.60
N ASP A 101 10.50 -23.53 -9.27
CA ASP A 101 11.16 -24.61 -10.00
C ASP A 101 11.17 -25.93 -9.19
N ASP A 102 11.31 -27.06 -9.88
CA ASP A 102 11.53 -28.40 -9.29
C ASP A 102 13.03 -28.69 -9.00
N GLU A 103 13.35 -29.89 -8.48
CA GLU A 103 14.72 -30.26 -8.08
C GLU A 103 15.69 -30.32 -9.27
N ASN A 104 15.16 -30.41 -10.48
CA ASN A 104 15.91 -30.43 -11.72
C ASN A 104 15.99 -29.04 -12.38
N GLY A 105 15.38 -28.00 -11.78
CA GLY A 105 15.35 -26.65 -12.31
C GLY A 105 14.29 -26.42 -13.39
N ASN A 106 13.30 -27.31 -13.52
CA ASN A 106 12.17 -27.08 -14.43
C ASN A 106 11.10 -26.26 -13.74
N TYR A 107 10.57 -25.26 -14.44
CA TYR A 107 9.47 -24.44 -13.95
C TYR A 107 8.16 -25.25 -13.90
N HIS A 108 7.42 -25.14 -12.80
CA HIS A 108 6.10 -25.74 -12.64
C HIS A 108 5.06 -25.06 -13.55
N LYS A 109 4.49 -25.81 -14.51
CA LYS A 109 3.49 -25.31 -15.48
C LYS A 109 2.07 -25.74 -15.15
#